data_AF-A0A926JMF3-F1
#
_entry.id   AF-A0A926JMF3-F1
#
_cell.length_a   1.000
_cell.length_b   1.000
_cell.length_c   1.000
_cell.angle_alpha   90.00
_cell.angle_beta   90.00
_cell.angle_gamma   90.00
#
_symmetry.space_group_name_H-M   'P 1'
#
loop_
_entity.id
_entity.type
_entity.pdbx_description
1 polymer ?
#
loop_
_entity_poly.entity_id
_entity_poly.type
_entity_poly.pdbx_seq_one_letter_code
_entity_poly.pdbx_strand_id
1 'polypeptide(L)'
;MTTAEDIEQQIAALVLSGDVDTLRELRDRLQARRTRRNAHRVTRYMYDPVGWARDCIRWEEDEGLTAYQQDIVGALPRERRVAVRGPHGLGKTGLASITVLWFASTREAAGIDWKVIMTASAWRHLSVYLLPEIHKWAKRIRWEVLGRPPYSERTELLALMLKLAHGAASAVASNKAELIRQL
;
A
#
# COMPACT_ATOMS: atom_id res chain seq x y z
N MET A 1 -14.93 -22.17 15.68
CA MET A 1 -13.86 -21.66 14.81
C MET A 1 -12.60 -22.43 15.15
N THR A 2 -11.97 -23.10 14.20
CA THR A 2 -10.69 -23.80 14.42
C THR A 2 -9.62 -22.77 14.77
N THR A 3 -8.97 -22.91 15.92
CA THR A 3 -7.94 -21.97 16.41
C THR A 3 -6.60 -22.21 15.69
N ALA A 4 -5.65 -21.30 15.83
CA ALA A 4 -4.31 -21.49 15.27
C ALA A 4 -3.61 -22.71 15.90
N GLU A 5 -3.82 -22.92 17.20
CA GLU A 5 -3.34 -24.08 17.96
C GLU A 5 -3.89 -25.40 17.43
N ASP A 6 -5.18 -25.45 17.10
CA ASP A 6 -5.80 -26.64 16.50
C ASP A 6 -5.18 -27.00 15.14
N ILE A 7 -4.82 -25.99 14.33
CA ILE A 7 -4.19 -26.19 13.02
C ILE A 7 -2.75 -26.70 13.19
N GLU A 8 -2.00 -26.16 14.15
CA GLU A 8 -0.63 -26.61 14.43
C GLU A 8 -0.60 -28.06 14.93
N GLN A 9 -1.49 -28.42 15.86
CA GLN A 9 -1.64 -29.80 16.33
C GLN A 9 -2.02 -30.74 15.18
N GLN A 10 -2.91 -30.30 14.29
CA GLN A 10 -3.30 -31.07 13.12
C GLN A 10 -2.14 -31.27 12.13
N ILE A 11 -1.33 -30.23 11.87
CA ILE A 11 -0.13 -30.35 11.03
C ILE A 11 0.87 -31.32 11.66
N ALA A 12 1.14 -31.20 12.97
CA ALA A 12 2.08 -32.07 13.68
C ALA A 12 1.65 -33.55 13.61
N ALA A 13 0.35 -33.83 13.81
CA ALA A 13 -0.19 -35.18 13.70
C ALA A 13 -0.04 -35.76 12.29
N LEU A 14 -0.30 -34.97 11.25
CA LEU A 14 -0.20 -35.41 9.86
C LEU A 14 1.26 -35.60 9.39
N VAL A 15 2.20 -34.80 9.92
CA VAL A 15 3.63 -34.99 9.68
C VAL A 15 4.13 -36.29 10.34
N LEU A 16 3.67 -36.58 11.56
CA LEU A 16 4.00 -37.82 12.27
C LEU A 16 3.42 -39.07 11.58
N SER A 17 2.22 -38.97 11.00
CA SER A 17 1.59 -40.08 10.28
C SER A 17 2.12 -40.27 8.86
N GLY A 18 2.93 -39.35 8.34
CA GLY A 18 3.46 -39.39 6.97
C GLY A 18 2.40 -39.19 5.88
N ASP A 19 1.23 -38.65 6.23
CA ASP A 19 0.11 -38.47 5.31
C ASP A 19 0.28 -37.17 4.51
N VAL A 20 1.08 -37.27 3.44
CA VAL A 20 1.46 -36.14 2.57
C VAL A 20 0.27 -35.63 1.76
N ASP A 21 -0.70 -36.47 1.41
CA ASP A 21 -1.86 -36.08 0.62
C ASP A 21 -2.81 -35.22 1.45
N THR A 22 -3.11 -35.65 2.69
CA THR A 22 -3.93 -34.84 3.59
C THR A 22 -3.24 -33.53 3.99
N LEU A 23 -1.90 -33.52 4.14
CA LEU A 23 -1.13 -32.28 4.33
C LEU A 23 -1.27 -31.33 3.14
N ARG A 24 -1.25 -31.85 1.92
CA ARG A 24 -1.42 -31.07 0.69
C ARG A 24 -2.82 -30.48 0.60
N GLU A 25 -3.85 -31.26 0.88
CA GLU A 25 -5.23 -30.78 0.91
C GLU A 25 -5.45 -29.70 1.99
N LEU A 26 -4.87 -29.90 3.18
CA LEU A 26 -4.93 -28.92 4.26
C LEU A 26 -4.29 -27.60 3.85
N ARG A 27 -3.09 -27.65 3.26
CA ARG A 27 -2.41 -26.48 2.69
C ARG A 27 -3.28 -25.79 1.65
N ASP A 28 -3.81 -26.53 0.68
CA ASP A 28 -4.59 -25.97 -0.43
C ASP A 28 -5.87 -25.31 0.08
N ARG A 29 -6.53 -25.90 1.08
CA ARG A 29 -7.71 -25.34 1.76
C ARG A 29 -7.37 -24.05 2.51
N LEU A 30 -6.26 -24.01 3.25
CA LEU A 30 -5.80 -22.82 3.97
C LEU A 30 -5.43 -21.71 2.98
N GLN A 31 -4.76 -22.06 1.88
CA GLN A 31 -4.38 -21.14 0.82
C GLN A 31 -5.61 -20.58 0.10
N ALA A 32 -6.59 -21.39 -0.25
CA ALA A 32 -7.85 -20.95 -0.85
C ALA A 32 -8.64 -20.01 0.07
N ARG A 33 -8.74 -20.33 1.37
CA ARG A 33 -9.36 -19.44 2.37
C ARG A 33 -8.64 -18.11 2.47
N ARG A 34 -7.30 -18.12 2.51
CA ARG A 34 -6.47 -16.91 2.52
C ARG A 34 -6.68 -16.06 1.28
N THR A 35 -6.66 -16.67 0.09
CA THR A 35 -6.89 -15.99 -1.18
C THR A 35 -8.26 -15.33 -1.23
N ARG A 36 -9.33 -16.04 -0.81
CA ARG A 36 -10.69 -15.49 -0.79
C ARG A 36 -10.83 -14.29 0.16
N ARG A 37 -10.25 -14.39 1.37
CA ARG A 37 -10.26 -13.30 2.36
C ARG A 37 -9.46 -12.10 1.85
N ASN A 38 -8.32 -12.34 1.23
CA ASN A 38 -7.50 -11.30 0.63
C ASN A 38 -8.25 -10.61 -0.51
N ALA A 39 -8.86 -11.35 -1.43
CA ALA A 39 -9.65 -10.79 -2.53
C ALA A 39 -10.76 -9.85 -2.05
N HIS A 40 -11.54 -10.26 -1.04
CA HIS A 40 -12.59 -9.40 -0.48
C HIS A 40 -12.05 -8.10 0.13
N ARG A 41 -10.93 -8.17 0.87
CA ARG A 41 -10.26 -6.99 1.43
C ARG A 41 -9.71 -6.07 0.36
N VAL A 42 -9.10 -6.66 -0.68
CA VAL A 42 -8.57 -5.93 -1.83
C VAL A 42 -9.67 -5.15 -2.52
N THR A 43 -10.82 -5.77 -2.81
CA THR A 43 -11.98 -5.08 -3.40
C THR A 43 -12.47 -3.93 -2.52
N ARG A 44 -12.60 -4.14 -1.21
CA ARG A 44 -13.00 -3.07 -0.28
C ARG A 44 -12.03 -1.89 -0.33
N TYR A 45 -10.75 -2.14 -0.07
CA TYR A 45 -9.77 -1.06 0.02
C TYR A 45 -9.47 -0.39 -1.32
N MET A 46 -9.62 -1.07 -2.46
CA MET A 46 -9.43 -0.47 -3.77
C MET A 46 -10.34 0.75 -4.02
N TYR A 47 -11.53 0.77 -3.42
CA TYR A 47 -12.52 1.84 -3.50
C TYR A 47 -12.72 2.62 -2.18
N ASP A 48 -12.03 2.23 -1.12
CA ASP A 48 -12.08 2.85 0.20
C ASP A 48 -10.66 3.23 0.70
N PRO A 49 -10.05 4.30 0.15
CA PRO A 49 -8.73 4.77 0.56
C PRO A 49 -8.69 5.22 2.02
N VAL A 50 -9.79 5.76 2.54
CA VAL A 50 -9.89 6.23 3.92
C VAL A 50 -9.88 5.04 4.87
N GLY A 51 -10.68 4.01 4.59
CA GLY A 51 -10.66 2.75 5.32
C GLY A 51 -9.32 2.05 5.20
N TRP A 52 -8.68 2.06 4.04
CA TRP A 52 -7.31 1.53 3.90
C TRP A 52 -6.33 2.28 4.82
N ALA A 53 -6.34 3.61 4.82
CA ALA A 53 -5.44 4.37 5.69
C ALA A 53 -5.71 4.10 7.18
N ARG A 54 -6.98 4.03 7.57
CA ARG A 54 -7.39 3.71 8.95
C ARG A 54 -6.98 2.30 9.36
N ASP A 55 -7.23 1.31 8.51
CA ASP A 55 -7.16 -0.12 8.84
C ASP A 55 -5.80 -0.74 8.49
N CYS A 56 -5.02 -0.15 7.58
CA CYS A 56 -3.72 -0.66 7.13
C CYS A 56 -2.51 0.16 7.61
N ILE A 57 -2.67 1.37 8.16
CA ILE A 57 -1.53 2.12 8.74
C ILE A 57 -1.57 2.01 10.26
N ARG A 58 -0.42 1.67 10.86
CA ARG A 58 -0.16 1.78 12.29
C ARG A 58 0.05 3.26 12.64
N TRP A 59 -1.01 3.87 13.15
CA TRP A 59 -1.03 5.20 13.75
C TRP A 59 -0.61 5.11 15.21
N GLU A 60 0.08 6.13 15.73
CA GLU A 60 0.20 6.30 17.19
C GLU A 60 -1.11 6.83 17.78
N GLU A 61 -1.13 6.97 19.10
CA GLU A 61 -2.23 7.62 19.83
C GLU A 61 -2.52 9.01 19.24
N ASP A 62 -3.80 9.28 18.99
CA ASP A 62 -4.32 10.51 18.36
C ASP A 62 -3.80 10.84 16.94
N GLU A 63 -3.03 9.96 16.31
CA GLU A 63 -2.67 10.13 14.91
C GLU A 63 -3.76 9.61 13.95
N GLY A 64 -3.81 10.20 12.77
CA GLY A 64 -4.71 9.76 11.70
C GLY A 64 -4.79 10.78 10.58
N LEU A 65 -5.52 10.43 9.53
CA LEU A 65 -5.92 11.42 8.55
C LEU A 65 -6.92 12.38 9.17
N THR A 66 -6.66 13.68 9.05
CA THR A 66 -7.63 14.71 9.43
C THR A 66 -8.89 14.63 8.57
N ALA A 67 -10.00 15.24 8.99
CA ALA A 67 -11.25 15.23 8.23
C ALA A 67 -11.07 15.71 6.78
N TYR A 68 -10.37 16.84 6.56
CA TYR A 68 -10.11 17.34 5.21
C TYR A 68 -9.22 16.39 4.38
N GLN A 69 -8.26 15.71 5.01
CA GLN A 69 -7.44 14.71 4.32
C GLN A 69 -8.27 13.52 3.89
N GLN A 70 -9.20 13.06 4.76
CA GLN A 70 -10.14 12.00 4.44
C GLN A 70 -11.04 12.36 3.26
N ASP A 71 -11.55 13.61 3.22
CA ASP A 71 -12.36 14.09 2.09
C ASP A 71 -11.57 14.06 0.77
N ILE A 72 -10.32 14.53 0.80
CA ILE A 72 -9.44 14.54 -0.38
C ILE A 72 -9.20 13.13 -0.91
N VAL A 73 -8.76 12.20 -0.05
CA VAL A 73 -8.44 10.83 -0.51
C VAL A 73 -9.70 10.06 -0.86
N GLY A 74 -10.80 10.26 -0.12
CA GLY A 74 -12.10 9.65 -0.38
C GLY A 74 -12.77 10.11 -1.68
N ALA A 75 -12.32 11.21 -2.28
CA ALA A 75 -12.76 11.65 -3.60
C ALA A 75 -12.08 10.86 -4.74
N LEU A 76 -10.86 10.35 -4.54
CA LEU A 76 -10.05 9.73 -5.61
C LEU A 76 -10.71 8.54 -6.33
N PRO A 77 -11.48 7.64 -5.69
CA PRO A 77 -12.15 6.55 -6.39
C PRO A 77 -13.34 7.00 -7.24
N ARG A 78 -13.89 8.19 -6.95
CA ARG A 78 -15.13 8.71 -7.55
C ARG A 78 -14.85 9.76 -8.62
N GLU A 79 -13.81 10.55 -8.42
CA GLU A 79 -13.45 11.67 -9.27
C GLU A 79 -12.27 11.33 -10.19
N ARG A 80 -12.39 11.67 -11.48
CA ARG A 80 -11.29 11.50 -12.44
C ARG A 80 -10.09 12.39 -12.11
N ARG A 81 -10.33 13.55 -11.51
CA ARG A 81 -9.32 14.56 -11.18
C ARG A 81 -9.69 15.26 -9.87
N VAL A 82 -8.75 15.26 -8.93
CA VAL A 82 -8.87 15.97 -7.65
C VAL A 82 -7.77 17.01 -7.58
N ALA A 83 -8.13 18.27 -7.35
CA ALA A 83 -7.19 19.37 -7.16
C ALA A 83 -7.40 19.96 -5.76
N VAL A 84 -6.31 20.10 -5.00
CA VAL A 84 -6.35 20.59 -3.62
C VAL A 84 -5.48 21.83 -3.52
N ARG A 85 -6.03 22.88 -2.93
CA ARG A 85 -5.29 24.10 -2.58
C ARG A 85 -5.30 24.24 -1.07
N GLY A 86 -4.13 24.50 -0.49
CA GLY A 86 -4.06 24.75 0.94
C GLY A 86 -2.71 25.31 1.38
N PRO A 87 -2.65 25.94 2.57
CA PRO A 87 -1.43 26.54 3.12
C PRO A 87 -0.29 25.54 3.33
N HIS A 88 0.89 26.07 3.65
CA HIS A 88 2.03 25.28 4.11
C HIS A 88 1.70 24.54 5.42
N GLY A 89 2.36 23.41 5.69
CA GLY A 89 2.18 22.65 6.94
C GLY A 89 1.02 21.65 7.00
N LEU A 90 0.09 21.63 6.04
CA LEU A 90 -1.08 20.70 6.06
C LEU A 90 -0.80 19.20 5.85
N GLY A 91 0.46 18.77 5.89
CA GLY A 91 0.82 17.36 5.65
C GLY A 91 0.62 16.89 4.20
N LYS A 92 0.72 17.80 3.21
CA LYS A 92 0.51 17.49 1.77
C LYS A 92 1.38 16.33 1.29
N THR A 93 2.66 16.32 1.67
CA THR A 93 3.60 15.25 1.30
C THR A 93 3.18 13.92 1.91
N GLY A 94 2.83 13.89 3.20
CA GLY A 94 2.34 12.69 3.86
C GLY A 94 1.08 12.13 3.21
N LEU A 95 0.12 13.00 2.89
CA LEU A 95 -1.11 12.60 2.19
C LEU A 95 -0.82 12.00 0.80
N ALA A 96 0.09 12.62 0.04
CA ALA A 96 0.51 12.10 -1.26
C ALA A 96 1.19 10.73 -1.13
N SER A 97 2.08 10.56 -0.15
CA SER A 97 2.73 9.27 0.11
C SER A 97 1.75 8.17 0.49
N ILE A 98 0.81 8.45 1.40
CA ILE A 98 -0.27 7.53 1.79
C ILE A 98 -1.11 7.15 0.57
N THR A 99 -1.44 8.12 -0.29
CA THR A 99 -2.21 7.88 -1.52
C THR A 99 -1.48 6.94 -2.48
N VAL A 100 -0.16 7.15 -2.69
CA VAL A 100 0.66 6.29 -3.54
C VAL A 100 0.69 4.86 -2.98
N LEU A 101 0.88 4.71 -1.67
CA LEU A 101 0.94 3.40 -1.02
C LEU A 101 -0.40 2.66 -1.07
N TRP A 102 -1.52 3.36 -0.84
CA TRP A 102 -2.86 2.81 -1.03
C TRP A 102 -3.04 2.29 -2.44
N PHE A 103 -2.77 3.14 -3.45
CA PHE A 103 -2.98 2.79 -4.85
C PHE A 103 -2.11 1.58 -5.23
N ALA A 104 -0.80 1.66 -4.97
CA ALA A 104 0.13 0.58 -5.29
C ALA A 104 -0.27 -0.74 -4.60
N SER A 105 -0.48 -0.73 -3.29
CA SER A 105 -0.74 -1.97 -2.53
C SER A 105 -2.05 -2.65 -2.92
N THR A 106 -3.11 -1.88 -3.20
CA THR A 106 -4.42 -2.44 -3.55
C THR A 106 -4.46 -2.98 -4.98
N ARG A 107 -3.80 -2.31 -5.94
CA ARG A 107 -3.74 -2.79 -7.35
C ARG A 107 -2.80 -3.97 -7.49
N GLU A 108 -1.67 -3.94 -6.79
CA GLU A 108 -0.74 -5.07 -6.72
C GLU A 108 -1.42 -6.32 -6.14
N ALA A 109 -2.15 -6.17 -5.03
CA ALA A 109 -2.86 -7.29 -4.42
C ALA A 109 -4.03 -7.81 -5.27
N ALA A 110 -4.54 -6.99 -6.21
CA ALA A 110 -5.52 -7.42 -7.20
C ALA A 110 -4.89 -8.08 -8.43
N GLY A 111 -3.56 -8.04 -8.58
CA GLY A 111 -2.86 -8.54 -9.77
C GLY A 111 -3.15 -7.73 -11.04
N ILE A 112 -3.47 -6.44 -10.90
CA ILE A 112 -3.80 -5.57 -12.03
C ILE A 112 -2.59 -4.71 -12.36
N ASP A 113 -2.28 -4.55 -13.64
CA ASP A 113 -1.22 -3.65 -14.07
C ASP A 113 -1.51 -2.20 -13.67
N TRP A 114 -0.52 -1.54 -13.04
CA TRP A 114 -0.70 -0.20 -12.52
C TRP A 114 0.55 0.67 -12.68
N LYS A 115 0.35 1.97 -12.83
CA LYS A 115 1.44 2.95 -12.93
C LYS A 115 1.06 4.22 -12.18
N VAL A 116 2.00 4.75 -11.40
CA VAL A 116 1.87 6.05 -10.75
C VAL A 116 3.04 6.93 -11.17
N ILE A 117 2.74 8.10 -11.72
CA ILE A 117 3.78 9.09 -12.06
C ILE A 117 3.70 10.21 -11.04
N MET A 118 4.81 10.42 -10.32
CA MET A 118 4.92 11.47 -9.32
C MET A 118 5.72 12.61 -9.91
N THR A 119 5.09 13.78 -10.06
CA THR A 119 5.73 14.96 -10.65
C THR A 119 5.88 16.09 -9.65
N ALA A 120 6.95 16.86 -9.80
CA ALA A 120 7.18 18.08 -9.07
C ALA A 120 7.98 19.08 -9.92
N SER A 121 7.95 20.35 -9.51
CA SER A 121 8.74 21.42 -10.16
C SER A 121 10.24 21.26 -10.00
N ALA A 122 10.71 20.57 -8.96
CA ALA A 122 12.13 20.33 -8.71
C ALA A 122 12.35 18.89 -8.25
N TRP A 123 13.40 18.25 -8.76
CA TRP A 123 13.77 16.87 -8.42
C TRP A 123 13.93 16.65 -6.91
N ARG A 124 14.51 17.64 -6.21
CA ARG A 124 14.65 17.60 -4.74
C ARG A 124 13.32 17.42 -4.00
N HIS A 125 12.20 17.90 -4.56
CA HIS A 125 10.88 17.72 -3.93
C HIS A 125 10.47 16.25 -3.89
N LEU A 126 10.90 15.47 -4.88
CA LEU A 126 10.64 14.03 -4.95
C LEU A 126 11.67 13.26 -4.11
N SER A 127 12.96 13.51 -4.32
CA SER A 127 14.03 12.72 -3.68
C SER A 127 14.23 13.00 -2.19
N VAL A 128 13.97 14.24 -1.73
CA VAL A 128 14.21 14.64 -0.33
C VAL A 128 12.93 14.57 0.51
N TYR A 129 11.76 14.75 -0.10
CA TYR A 129 10.50 14.81 0.66
C TYR A 129 9.57 13.63 0.33
N LEU A 130 9.08 13.51 -0.90
CA LEU A 130 8.02 12.54 -1.20
C LEU A 130 8.44 11.07 -1.03
N LEU A 131 9.60 10.70 -1.57
CA LEU A 131 10.08 9.31 -1.52
C LEU A 131 10.45 8.88 -0.09
N PRO A 132 11.24 9.66 0.67
CA PRO A 132 11.48 9.36 2.09
C PRO A 132 10.20 9.25 2.91
N GLU A 133 9.19 10.07 2.60
CA GLU A 133 7.88 10.00 3.24
C GLU A 133 7.12 8.72 2.85
N ILE A 134 7.22 8.25 1.60
CA ILE A 134 6.71 6.92 1.18
C ILE A 134 7.41 5.80 1.96
N HIS A 135 8.74 5.85 2.10
CA HIS A 135 9.49 4.87 2.89
C HIS A 135 9.05 4.86 4.36
N LYS A 136 8.87 6.05 4.95
CA LYS A 136 8.38 6.20 6.33
C LYS A 136 7.02 5.52 6.52
N TRP A 137 6.05 5.83 5.66
CA TRP A 137 4.71 5.27 5.77
C TRP A 137 4.66 3.79 5.43
N ALA A 138 5.48 3.32 4.49
CA ALA A 138 5.57 1.89 4.17
C ALA A 138 5.98 1.05 5.37
N LYS A 139 6.89 1.55 6.22
CA LYS A 139 7.31 0.87 7.46
C LYS A 139 6.20 0.76 8.50
N ARG A 140 5.19 1.65 8.43
CA ARG A 140 4.03 1.65 9.33
C ARG A 140 2.86 0.81 8.83
N ILE A 141 2.95 0.19 7.66
CA ILE A 141 1.86 -0.63 7.14
C ILE A 141 1.69 -1.91 7.97
N ARG A 142 0.45 -2.18 8.35
CA ARG A 142 -0.03 -3.45 8.92
C ARG A 142 -0.18 -4.50 7.83
N TRP A 143 0.92 -5.18 7.53
CA TRP A 143 1.02 -6.18 6.46
C TRP A 143 0.11 -7.39 6.66
N GLU A 144 -0.17 -7.74 7.92
CA GLU A 144 -1.15 -8.75 8.34
C GLU A 144 -2.58 -8.43 7.89
N VAL A 145 -2.92 -7.14 7.82
CA VAL A 145 -4.23 -6.68 7.33
C VAL A 145 -4.29 -6.80 5.81
N LEU A 146 -3.22 -6.43 5.11
CA LEU A 146 -3.12 -6.54 3.65
C LEU A 146 -2.96 -7.97 3.14
N GLY A 147 -2.46 -8.88 3.98
CA GLY A 147 -2.30 -10.30 3.65
C GLY A 147 -1.11 -10.60 2.72
N ARG A 148 -0.17 -9.65 2.59
CA ARG A 148 1.09 -9.77 1.82
C ARG A 148 2.32 -9.54 2.71
N PRO A 149 3.51 -10.04 2.34
CA PRO A 149 4.74 -9.71 3.05
C PRO A 149 5.08 -8.20 2.95
N PRO A 150 5.90 -7.67 3.87
CA PRO A 150 6.41 -6.31 3.79
C PRO A 150 7.14 -6.03 2.48
N TYR A 151 7.20 -4.76 2.08
CA TYR A 151 8.02 -4.39 0.94
C TYR A 151 9.50 -4.69 1.19
N SER A 152 10.18 -5.24 0.19
CA SER A 152 11.63 -5.40 0.19
C SER A 152 12.31 -4.04 -0.03
N GLU A 153 13.10 -3.57 0.94
CA GLU A 153 13.89 -2.34 0.81
C GLU A 153 14.94 -2.40 -0.30
N ARG A 154 15.36 -3.61 -0.71
CA ARG A 154 16.40 -3.80 -1.73
C ARG A 154 15.85 -3.84 -3.15
N THR A 155 14.63 -4.34 -3.34
CA THR A 155 14.10 -4.67 -4.67
C THR A 155 12.82 -3.93 -5.00
N GLU A 156 12.00 -3.59 -3.99
CA GLU A 156 10.69 -2.97 -4.20
C GLU A 156 10.69 -1.48 -3.82
N LEU A 157 11.20 -1.12 -2.64
CA LEU A 157 11.27 0.26 -2.15
C LEU A 157 12.59 0.94 -2.54
N LEU A 158 12.80 1.12 -3.84
CA LEU A 158 14.01 1.76 -4.35
C LEU A 158 14.06 3.26 -4.00
N ALA A 159 15.24 3.85 -4.07
CA ALA A 159 15.48 5.24 -3.66
C ALA A 159 14.56 6.27 -4.36
N LEU A 160 14.18 6.00 -5.61
CA LEU A 160 13.41 6.92 -6.47
C LEU A 160 12.15 6.30 -7.06
N MET A 161 11.83 5.06 -6.67
CA MET A 161 10.74 4.31 -7.26
C MET A 161 10.23 3.24 -6.30
N LEU A 162 8.92 3.04 -6.26
CA LEU A 162 8.32 1.82 -5.73
C LEU A 162 8.06 0.89 -6.92
N LYS A 163 8.71 -0.29 -6.96
CA LYS A 163 8.56 -1.27 -8.03
C LYS A 163 8.03 -2.58 -7.48
N LEU A 164 6.86 -2.99 -7.95
CA LEU A 164 6.23 -4.26 -7.59
C LEU A 164 6.12 -5.15 -8.84
N ALA A 165 5.50 -6.32 -8.72
CA ALA A 165 5.45 -7.27 -9.83
C ALA A 165 4.55 -6.77 -10.97
N HIS A 166 3.44 -6.12 -10.65
CA HIS A 166 2.44 -5.68 -11.64
C HIS A 166 2.53 -4.17 -11.95
N GLY A 167 3.40 -3.43 -11.27
CA GLY A 167 3.42 -1.98 -11.48
C GLY A 167 4.52 -1.23 -10.76
N ALA A 168 4.59 0.07 -11.05
CA ALA A 168 5.57 0.95 -10.44
C ALA A 168 5.05 2.37 -10.20
N ALA A 169 5.51 2.98 -9.12
CA ALA A 169 5.40 4.41 -8.86
C ALA A 169 6.76 5.08 -9.09
N SER A 170 6.86 5.92 -10.11
CA SER A 170 8.13 6.52 -10.55
C SER A 170 8.13 8.03 -10.38
N ALA A 171 9.23 8.55 -9.80
CA ALA A 171 9.49 9.97 -9.72
C ALA A 171 9.96 10.52 -11.07
N VAL A 172 9.33 11.60 -11.53
CA VAL A 172 9.72 12.32 -12.74
C VAL A 172 9.71 13.82 -12.44
N ALA A 173 10.81 14.52 -12.71
CA ALA A 173 10.83 15.98 -12.65
C ALA A 173 11.33 16.57 -13.97
N SER A 174 10.90 17.79 -14.26
CA SER A 174 11.47 18.57 -15.35
C SER A 174 12.92 18.91 -15.04
N ASN A 175 13.81 18.69 -16.00
CA ASN A 175 15.22 19.08 -15.96
C ASN A 175 15.48 20.48 -16.55
N LYS A 176 14.43 21.22 -16.94
CA LYS A 176 14.56 22.57 -17.53
C LYS A 176 14.43 23.65 -16.46
N ALA A 177 15.56 24.17 -15.99
CA ALA A 177 15.64 25.33 -15.11
C ALA A 177 15.06 26.62 -15.75
N GLU A 178 15.01 26.68 -17.08
CA GLU A 178 14.65 27.87 -17.86
C GLU A 178 13.15 28.22 -17.87
N LEU A 179 12.24 27.32 -17.47
CA LEU A 179 10.79 27.56 -17.48
C LEU A 179 10.24 28.14 -16.15
N ILE A 180 11.09 28.45 -15.17
CA ILE A 180 10.66 28.88 -13.81
C ILE A 180 10.49 30.41 -13.68
N ARG A 181 10.80 31.22 -14.70
CA ARG A 181 10.47 32.65 -14.71
C ARG A 181 9.74 33.03 -15.99
N GLN A 182 8.44 33.29 -15.88
CA GLN A 182 7.72 34.34 -16.62
C GLN A 182 6.26 34.38 -16.13
N LEU A 183 6.08 34.99 -14.96
CA LEU A 183 4.97 35.86 -14.56
C LEU A 183 5.54 36.82 -13.52
#